data_AF-A0A0F9DFB0-F1
#
_entry.id   AF-A0A0F9DFB0-F1
#
_cell.length_a   1.000
_cell.length_b   1.000
_cell.length_c   1.000
_cell.angle_alpha   90.00
_cell.angle_beta   90.00
_cell.angle_gamma   90.00
#
_symmetry.space_group_name_H-M   'P 1'
#
loop_
_entity.id
_entity.type
_entity.pdbx_description
1 polymer ?
#
loop_
_entity_poly.entity_id
_entity_poly.type
_entity_poly.pdbx_seq_one_letter_code
_entity_poly.pdbx_strand_id
1 'polypeptide(L)'
;MEAFVSSVNDIVWSNALIFLCLGAGLFYSVLTRFAQIRHFKEMCKLLFSPNTSDTGISSFQALAVSLSGRVGVGNIAGVAAAIGFGGPGAIFWMWVVAFLGASTAYAESTLGQ
;
A
#
# COMPACT_ATOMS: atom_id res chain seq x y z
N MET A 1 -25.01 -15.57 -18.72
CA MET A 1 -23.79 -14.74 -18.62
C MET A 1 -23.75 -13.99 -17.30
N GLU A 2 -24.82 -13.28 -16.93
CA GLU A 2 -25.05 -12.67 -15.60
C GLU A 2 -24.62 -13.56 -14.41
N ALA A 3 -25.12 -14.81 -14.34
CA ALA A 3 -24.82 -15.72 -13.23
C ALA A 3 -23.32 -16.10 -13.11
N PHE A 4 -22.61 -16.19 -14.24
CA PHE A 4 -21.17 -16.46 -14.24
C PHE A 4 -20.39 -15.25 -13.73
N VAL A 5 -20.75 -14.04 -14.21
CA VAL A 5 -20.13 -12.78 -13.76
C VAL A 5 -20.37 -12.55 -12.26
N SER A 6 -21.59 -12.79 -11.77
CA SER A 6 -21.91 -12.70 -10.33
C SER A 6 -21.07 -13.68 -9.50
N SER A 7 -20.96 -14.94 -9.94
CA SER A 7 -20.19 -15.95 -9.21
C SER A 7 -18.71 -15.58 -9.09
N VAL A 8 -18.12 -15.00 -10.15
CA VAL A 8 -16.74 -14.51 -10.11
C VAL A 8 -16.62 -13.29 -9.20
N ASN A 9 -17.57 -12.36 -9.27
CA ASN A 9 -17.59 -11.17 -8.43
C ASN A 9 -17.61 -11.52 -6.93
N ASP A 10 -18.44 -12.49 -6.54
CA ASP A 10 -18.57 -12.90 -5.14
C ASP A 10 -17.31 -13.59 -4.60
N ILE A 11 -16.54 -14.25 -5.48
CA ILE A 11 -15.25 -14.85 -5.12
C ILE A 11 -14.17 -13.77 -5.00
N VAL A 12 -14.06 -12.89 -6.00
CA VAL A 12 -13.01 -11.86 -6.06
C VAL A 12 -13.16 -10.85 -4.94
N TRP A 13 -14.38 -10.37 -4.69
CA TRP A 13 -14.67 -9.38 -3.65
C TRP A 13 -15.09 -10.02 -2.32
N SER A 14 -14.80 -11.31 -2.15
CA SER A 14 -15.04 -12.01 -0.89
C SER A 14 -14.21 -11.41 0.25
N ASN A 15 -14.74 -11.50 1.47
CA ASN A 15 -14.00 -11.21 2.69
C ASN A 15 -12.68 -12.01 2.79
N ALA A 16 -12.59 -13.16 2.11
CA ALA A 16 -11.36 -13.95 2.02
C ALA A 16 -10.17 -13.15 1.45
N LEU A 17 -10.40 -12.30 0.43
CA LEU A 17 -9.34 -11.48 -0.15
C LEU A 17 -8.80 -10.47 0.87
N ILE A 18 -9.70 -9.87 1.66
CA ILE A 18 -9.32 -8.92 2.72
C ILE A 18 -8.42 -9.61 3.74
N PHE A 19 -8.81 -10.79 4.23
CA PHE A 19 -8.01 -11.57 5.18
C PHE A 19 -6.68 -12.02 4.58
N LEU A 20 -6.64 -12.36 3.29
CA LEU A 20 -5.42 -12.73 2.59
C LEU A 20 -4.46 -11.55 2.50
N CYS A 21 -4.93 -10.36 2.12
CA CYS A 21 -4.12 -9.15 2.03
C CYS A 21 -3.56 -8.73 3.40
N LEU A 22 -4.41 -8.74 4.44
CA LEU A 22 -3.99 -8.44 5.81
C LEU A 22 -3.00 -9.49 6.34
N GLY A 23 -3.27 -10.77 6.07
CA GLY A 23 -2.41 -11.89 6.44
C GLY A 23 -1.05 -11.83 5.76
N ALA A 24 -0.99 -11.51 4.47
CA ALA A 24 0.25 -11.33 3.73
C ALA A 24 1.06 -10.14 4.29
N GLY A 25 0.41 -9.00 4.56
CA GLY A 25 1.07 -7.86 5.19
C GLY A 25 1.57 -8.17 6.59
N LEU A 26 0.83 -8.93 7.39
CA LEU A 26 1.30 -9.37 8.71
C LEU A 26 2.49 -10.34 8.59
N PHE A 27 2.40 -11.30 7.65
CA PHE A 27 3.45 -12.27 7.37
C PHE A 27 4.76 -11.58 6.98
N TYR A 28 4.73 -10.66 6.00
CA TYR A 28 5.91 -9.91 5.59
C TYR A 28 6.38 -8.94 6.66
N SER A 29 5.49 -8.32 7.42
CA SER A 29 5.86 -7.49 8.57
C SER A 29 6.66 -8.30 9.60
N VAL A 30 6.22 -9.50 9.96
CA VAL A 30 6.93 -10.34 10.93
C VAL A 30 8.25 -10.87 10.34
N LEU A 31 8.22 -11.39 9.11
CA LEU A 31 9.38 -11.95 8.42
C LEU A 31 10.51 -10.93 8.25
N THR A 32 10.17 -9.69 7.89
CA THR A 32 11.13 -8.58 7.72
C THR A 32 11.51 -7.88 9.03
N ARG A 33 11.00 -8.37 10.17
CA ARG A 33 11.17 -7.79 11.51
C ARG A 33 10.73 -6.32 11.56
N PHE A 34 9.52 -6.08 11.07
CA PHE A 34 8.86 -4.78 10.95
C PHE A 34 9.76 -3.76 10.24
N ALA A 35 10.26 -4.12 9.06
CA ALA A 35 11.14 -3.26 8.25
C ALA A 35 10.51 -1.87 8.00
N GLN A 36 9.20 -1.80 7.79
CA GLN A 36 8.47 -0.53 7.60
C GLN A 36 8.59 0.44 8.79
N ILE A 37 8.82 -0.04 10.02
CA ILE A 37 9.11 0.80 11.19
C ILE A 37 10.61 1.03 11.33
N ARG A 38 11.39 -0.06 11.31
CA ARG A 38 12.83 -0.06 11.59
C ARG A 38 13.62 0.82 10.62
N HIS A 39 13.25 0.81 9.34
CA HIS A 39 13.95 1.55 8.28
C HIS A 39 13.34 2.90 7.93
N PHE A 40 12.22 3.28 8.56
CA PHE A 40 11.51 4.52 8.22
C PHE A 40 12.42 5.75 8.28
N LYS A 41 13.22 5.86 9.35
CA LYS A 41 14.14 6.99 9.54
C LYS A 41 15.23 7.05 8.46
N GLU A 42 15.82 5.91 8.12
CA GLU A 42 16.85 5.86 7.08
C GLU A 42 16.26 6.14 5.70
N MET A 43 15.06 5.63 5.42
CA MET A 43 14.33 5.93 4.19
C MET A 43 14.11 7.44 4.01
N CYS A 44 13.62 8.14 5.05
CA CYS A 44 13.47 9.59 5.00
C CYS A 44 14.81 10.30 4.74
N LYS A 45 15.88 9.87 5.41
CA LYS A 45 17.22 10.46 5.22
C LYS A 45 17.71 10.28 3.78
N LEU A 46 17.56 9.08 3.20
CA LEU A 46 17.96 8.78 1.83
C LEU A 46 17.13 9.53 0.78
N LEU A 47 15.84 9.76 1.04
CA LEU A 47 14.98 10.54 0.15
C LEU A 47 15.43 12.00 0.00
N PHE A 48 15.96 12.60 1.07
CA PHE A 48 16.42 13.99 1.07
C PHE A 48 17.94 14.13 0.94
N SER A 49 18.67 13.04 0.78
CA SER A 49 20.12 13.09 0.57
C SER A 49 20.44 13.62 -0.84
N PRO A 50 21.54 14.38 -1.01
CA PRO A 50 21.97 14.85 -2.33
C PRO A 50 22.22 13.68 -3.28
N ASN A 51 21.74 13.77 -4.51
CA ASN A 51 22.00 12.73 -5.51
C ASN A 51 23.44 12.86 -5.99
N THR A 52 24.21 11.78 -5.82
CA THR A 52 25.60 11.68 -6.28
C THR A 52 25.75 10.93 -7.60
N SER A 53 24.65 10.52 -8.24
CA SER A 53 24.66 9.80 -9.52
C SER A 53 24.29 10.72 -10.69
N ASP A 54 25.16 10.79 -11.70
CA ASP A 54 24.96 11.56 -12.94
C ASP A 54 23.96 10.90 -13.92
N THR A 55 23.44 9.71 -13.59
CA THR A 55 22.50 8.94 -14.40
C THR A 55 21.24 8.57 -13.60
N GLY A 56 20.06 8.75 -14.21
CA GLY A 56 18.77 8.42 -13.61
C GLY A 56 18.05 9.59 -12.91
N ILE A 57 16.93 9.28 -12.24
CA ILE A 57 16.16 10.22 -11.44
C ILE A 57 16.55 10.10 -9.96
N SER A 58 16.41 11.18 -9.21
CA SER A 58 16.67 11.19 -7.77
C SER A 58 15.74 10.28 -6.98
N SER A 59 16.16 9.88 -5.77
CA SER A 59 15.30 9.14 -4.83
C SER A 59 13.97 9.85 -4.57
N PHE A 60 14.00 11.17 -4.42
CA PHE A 60 12.77 11.97 -4.26
C PHE A 60 11.92 12.00 -5.53
N GLN A 61 12.53 12.15 -6.71
CA GLN A 61 11.80 12.11 -7.98
C GLN A 61 11.15 10.73 -8.20
N ALA A 62 11.85 9.64 -7.90
CA ALA A 62 11.30 8.28 -7.98
C ALA A 62 10.08 8.13 -7.06
N LEU A 63 10.17 8.62 -5.81
CA LEU A 63 9.04 8.67 -4.89
C LEU A 63 7.88 9.50 -5.45
N ALA A 64 8.15 10.70 -5.97
CA ALA A 64 7.14 11.60 -6.50
C ALA A 64 6.40 11.00 -7.71
N VAL A 65 7.12 10.35 -8.63
CA VAL A 65 6.52 9.62 -9.76
C VAL A 65 5.64 8.48 -9.26
N SER A 66 6.12 7.70 -8.30
CA SER A 66 5.39 6.58 -7.68
C SER A 66 4.13 7.05 -6.93
N LEU A 67 4.19 8.21 -6.29
CA LEU A 67 3.08 8.81 -5.55
C LEU A 67 2.03 9.41 -6.49
N SER A 68 2.47 10.07 -7.57
CA SER A 68 1.60 10.63 -8.61
C SER A 68 0.67 9.56 -9.20
N GLY A 69 1.18 8.34 -9.43
CA GLY A 69 0.35 7.23 -9.92
C GLY A 69 -0.64 6.65 -8.90
N ARG A 70 -0.47 6.90 -7.60
CA ARG A 70 -1.29 6.31 -6.52
C ARG A 70 -2.20 7.32 -5.81
N VAL A 71 -1.96 8.62 -5.96
CA VAL A 71 -2.77 9.68 -5.35
C VAL A 71 -3.67 10.29 -6.42
N GLY A 72 -4.98 10.19 -6.24
CA GLY A 72 -5.94 10.77 -7.16
C GLY A 72 -7.33 10.95 -6.54
N VAL A 73 -8.28 11.38 -7.38
CA VAL A 73 -9.68 11.60 -7.00
C VAL A 73 -10.30 10.36 -6.36
N GLY A 74 -9.92 9.16 -6.82
CA GLY A 74 -10.35 7.89 -6.26
C GLY A 74 -10.01 7.72 -4.77
N ASN A 75 -8.86 8.21 -4.30
CA ASN A 75 -8.52 8.12 -2.88
C ASN A 75 -9.38 9.07 -2.04
N ILE A 76 -9.70 10.26 -2.56
CA ILE A 76 -10.54 11.24 -1.86
C ILE A 76 -11.99 10.73 -1.80
N ALA A 77 -12.55 10.35 -2.94
CA ALA A 77 -13.91 9.83 -3.04
C ALA A 77 -14.06 8.50 -2.27
N GLY A 78 -13.07 7.62 -2.33
CA GLY A 78 -13.04 6.35 -1.61
C GLY A 78 -13.03 6.55 -0.10
N VAL A 79 -12.23 7.50 0.41
CA VAL A 79 -12.22 7.84 1.83
C VAL A 79 -13.58 8.42 2.26
N ALA A 80 -14.15 9.33 1.47
CA ALA A 80 -15.48 9.89 1.75
C ALA A 80 -16.58 8.80 1.76
N ALA A 81 -16.57 7.88 0.80
CA ALA A 81 -17.52 6.77 0.74
C ALA A 81 -17.34 5.80 1.93
N ALA A 82 -16.10 5.46 2.28
CA ALA A 82 -15.82 4.57 3.40
C ALA A 82 -16.25 5.17 4.74
N ILE A 83 -16.08 6.48 4.95
CA ILE A 83 -16.60 7.17 6.13
C ILE A 83 -18.13 7.25 6.07
N GLY A 84 -18.70 7.54 4.91
CA GLY A 84 -20.15 7.66 4.72
C GLY A 84 -20.90 6.35 5.00
N PHE A 85 -20.37 5.22 4.56
CA PHE A 85 -20.99 3.90 4.75
C PHE A 85 -20.51 3.17 6.02
N GLY A 86 -19.23 3.31 6.38
CA GLY A 86 -18.61 2.59 7.49
C GLY A 86 -18.47 3.40 8.79
N GLY A 87 -18.85 4.67 8.77
CA GLY A 87 -18.67 5.60 9.88
C GLY A 87 -17.22 6.06 10.08
N PRO A 88 -16.96 6.90 11.10
CA PRO A 88 -15.63 7.48 11.33
C PRO A 88 -14.56 6.43 11.68
N GLY A 89 -14.96 5.25 12.15
CA GLY A 89 -14.06 4.13 12.45
C GLY A 89 -13.32 3.57 11.23
N ALA A 90 -13.80 3.85 10.01
CA ALA A 90 -13.13 3.42 8.77
C ALA A 90 -11.69 3.95 8.65
N ILE A 91 -11.42 5.15 9.20
CA ILE A 91 -10.09 5.78 9.14
C ILE A 91 -9.04 4.93 9.88
N PHE A 92 -9.40 4.37 11.03
CA PHE A 92 -8.52 3.49 11.79
C PHE A 92 -8.11 2.27 10.94
N TRP A 93 -9.09 1.64 10.29
CA TRP A 93 -8.83 0.47 9.45
C TRP A 93 -8.01 0.81 8.20
N MET A 94 -8.18 2.00 7.62
CA MET A 94 -7.32 2.46 6.52
C MET A 94 -5.86 2.57 6.95
N TRP A 95 -5.57 3.08 8.16
CA TRP A 95 -4.20 3.13 8.67
C TRP A 95 -3.63 1.74 8.93
N VAL A 96 -4.42 0.81 9.46
CA VAL A 96 -3.99 -0.59 9.65
C VAL A 96 -3.63 -1.24 8.32
N VAL A 97 -4.49 -1.10 7.31
CA VAL A 97 -4.25 -1.64 5.97
C VAL A 97 -3.03 -0.97 5.33
N ALA A 98 -2.88 0.34 5.45
CA ALA A 98 -1.71 1.06 4.92
C ALA A 98 -0.41 0.60 5.60
N PHE A 99 -0.43 0.41 6.91
CA PHE A 99 0.73 -0.06 7.67
C PHE A 99 1.17 -1.46 7.25
N LEU A 100 0.23 -2.41 7.16
CA LEU A 100 0.53 -3.77 6.73
C LEU A 100 0.90 -3.82 5.24
N GLY A 101 0.21 -3.04 4.42
CA GLY A 101 0.49 -2.92 2.98
C GLY A 101 1.88 -2.38 2.67
N ALA A 102 2.43 -1.48 3.51
CA ALA A 102 3.79 -0.98 3.34
C ALA A 102 4.84 -2.11 3.39
N SER A 103 4.62 -3.14 4.24
CA SER A 103 5.52 -4.30 4.32
C SER A 103 5.46 -5.17 3.06
N THR A 104 4.27 -5.35 2.49
CA THR A 104 4.08 -6.11 1.24
C THR A 104 4.69 -5.35 0.07
N ALA A 105 4.48 -4.03 -0.02
CA ALA A 105 5.07 -3.19 -1.07
C ALA A 105 6.61 -3.20 -1.01
N TYR A 106 7.19 -3.25 0.20
CA TYR A 106 8.62 -3.42 0.39
C TYR A 106 9.11 -4.78 -0.14
N ALA A 107 8.39 -5.86 0.17
CA ALA A 107 8.71 -7.19 -0.33
C ALA A 107 8.61 -7.25 -1.87
N GLU A 108 7.53 -6.70 -2.45
CA GLU A 108 7.31 -6.61 -3.90
C GLU A 108 8.43 -5.83 -4.60
N SER A 109 8.81 -4.66 -4.08
CA SER A 109 9.89 -3.84 -4.64
C SER A 109 11.26 -4.48 -4.51
N THR A 110 11.44 -5.39 -3.55
CA THR A 110 12.70 -6.14 -3.38
C THR A 110 12.75 -7.35 -4.32
N LEU A 111 11.61 -8.01 -4.55
CA LEU A 111 11.51 -9.17 -5.44
C LEU A 111 11.48 -8.79 -6.93
N GLY A 112 10.98 -7.60 -7.24
CA GLY A 112 10.89 -7.08 -8.61
C GLY A 112 12.14 -6.36 -9.10
N GLN A 113 13.14 -6.16 -8.23
CA GLN A 113 14.49 -5.73 -8.61
C GLN A 113 15.30 -6.90 -9.13
#